data_AF-A0A357WXD5-F1
#
_entry.id   AF-A0A357WXD5-F1
#
_cell.length_a   1.000
_cell.length_b   1.000
_cell.length_c   1.000
_cell.angle_alpha   90.00
_cell.angle_beta   90.00
_cell.angle_gamma   90.00
#
_symmetry.space_group_name_H-M   'P 1'
#
loop_
_entity.id
_entity.type
_entity.pdbx_description
1 polymer ?
#
loop_
_entity_poly.entity_id
_entity_poly.type
_entity_poly.pdbx_seq_one_letter_code
_entity_poly.pdbx_strand_id
1 'polypeptide(L)' 'MPKRKKINLTCTEVTPDLPPEERARRIERFVNTLAKANGVKGYVGCKFFPDKDRGTVYIEES' A
#
# COMPACT_ATOMS: atom_id res chain seq x y z
N MET A 1 15.15 -36.49 1.21
CA MET A 1 14.52 -35.17 1.43
C MET A 1 15.52 -34.08 1.05
N PRO A 2 15.21 -33.16 0.12
CA PRO A 2 16.14 -32.10 -0.26
C PRO A 2 16.29 -31.09 0.89
N LYS A 3 17.52 -30.88 1.36
CA LYS A 3 17.86 -29.92 2.41
C LYS A 3 17.55 -28.50 1.90
N ARG A 4 16.52 -27.85 2.44
CA ARG A 4 16.18 -26.45 2.11
C ARG A 4 17.35 -25.54 2.53
N LYS A 5 17.98 -24.85 1.57
CA LYS A 5 18.97 -23.80 1.84
C LYS A 5 18.22 -22.54 2.30
N LYS A 6 18.55 -22.01 3.48
CA LYS A 6 18.15 -20.66 3.90
C LYS A 6 18.96 -19.67 3.09
N ILE A 7 18.30 -18.92 2.22
CA ILE A 7 18.90 -17.77 1.54
C ILE A 7 18.49 -16.55 2.37
N ASN A 8 19.47 -15.86 2.95
CA ASN A 8 19.24 -14.58 3.62
C ASN A 8 19.13 -13.52 2.53
N LEU A 9 17.90 -13.26 2.07
CA LEU A 9 17.62 -12.15 1.17
C LEU A 9 17.59 -10.87 2.00
N THR A 10 18.68 -10.09 1.95
CA THR A 10 18.66 -8.69 2.35
C THR A 10 18.04 -7.88 1.22
N CYS A 11 16.76 -7.56 1.35
CA CYS A 11 16.11 -6.59 0.46
C CYS A 11 16.53 -5.20 0.91
N THR A 12 17.40 -4.54 0.15
CA THR A 12 17.60 -3.10 0.28
C THR A 12 16.41 -2.46 -0.44
N GLU A 13 15.36 -2.12 0.30
CA GLU A 13 14.21 -1.42 -0.25
C GLU A 13 14.68 -0.01 -0.63
N VAL A 14 15.08 0.17 -1.88
CA VAL A 14 15.39 1.49 -2.44
C VAL A 14 14.04 2.15 -2.71
N THR A 15 13.39 2.61 -1.66
CA THR A 15 12.21 3.47 -1.79
C THR A 15 12.77 4.83 -2.18
N PRO A 16 12.60 5.30 -3.43
CA PRO A 16 13.06 6.63 -3.81
C PRO A 16 12.45 7.63 -2.83
N ASP A 17 13.26 8.56 -2.33
CA ASP A 17 12.83 9.63 -1.44
C ASP A 17 11.93 10.57 -2.25
N LEU A 18 10.66 10.19 -2.30
CA LEU A 18 9.61 10.95 -2.97
C LEU A 18 9.15 12.05 -2.02
N PRO A 19 8.85 13.25 -2.55
CA PRO A 19 8.15 14.26 -1.79
C PRO A 19 6.92 13.65 -1.10
N PRO A 20 6.63 14.02 0.17
CA PRO A 20 5.53 13.46 0.96
C PRO A 20 4.20 13.38 0.21
N GLU A 21 3.89 14.38 -0.62
CA GLU A 21 2.68 14.43 -1.44
C GLU A 21 2.66 13.37 -2.55
N GLU A 22 3.80 13.13 -3.20
CA GLU A 22 3.91 12.14 -4.28
C GLU A 22 3.88 10.72 -3.71
N ARG A 23 4.48 10.53 -2.53
CA ARG A 23 4.33 9.29 -1.74
C ARG A 23 2.87 9.03 -1.39
N ALA A 24 2.16 10.04 -0.89
CA ALA A 24 0.74 9.94 -0.55
C ALA A 24 -0.10 9.57 -1.78
N ARG A 25 0.08 10.26 -2.91
CA ARG A 25 -0.61 9.96 -4.17
C ARG A 25 -0.37 8.53 -4.65
N ARG A 26 0.87 8.02 -4.55
CA ARG A 26 1.19 6.63 -4.93
C ARG A 26 0.48 5.62 -4.04
N ILE A 27 0.49 5.83 -2.73
CA ILE A 27 -0.17 4.94 -1.77
C ILE A 27 -1.69 4.95 -2.00
N GLU A 28 -2.29 6.12 -2.17
CA GLU A 28 -3.73 6.24 -2.45
C GLU A 28 -4.13 5.55 -3.76
N ARG A 29 -3.33 5.70 -4.82
CA ARG A 29 -3.55 4.98 -6.09
C ARG A 29 -3.42 3.48 -5.93
N PHE A 30 -2.41 3.02 -5.18
CA PHE A 30 -2.18 1.61 -4.93
C PHE A 30 -3.36 0.97 -4.20
N VAL A 31 -3.82 1.59 -3.11
CA VAL A 31 -4.98 1.11 -2.35
C VAL A 31 -6.26 1.13 -3.18
N ASN A 32 -6.49 2.18 -3.98
CA ASN A 32 -7.60 2.24 -4.93
C ASN A 32 -7.59 1.09 -5.94
N THR A 33 -6.43 0.79 -6.53
CA THR A 33 -6.29 -0.33 -7.47
C THR A 33 -6.53 -1.67 -6.78
N LEU A 34 -6.00 -1.86 -5.57
CA LEU A 34 -6.23 -3.08 -4.78
C LEU A 34 -7.71 -3.27 -4.43
N ALA A 35 -8.39 -2.22 -3.99
CA ALA A 35 -9.81 -2.29 -3.64
C ALA A 35 -10.67 -2.66 -4.84
N LYS A 36 -10.38 -2.09 -6.02
CA LYS A 36 -11.05 -2.46 -7.28
C LYS A 36 -10.75 -3.89 -7.71
N ALA A 37 -9.49 -4.31 -7.64
CA ALA A 37 -9.08 -5.66 -8.04
C ALA A 37 -9.69 -6.75 -7.14
N ASN A 38 -9.87 -6.47 -5.84
CA ASN A 38 -10.48 -7.39 -4.88
C ASN A 38 -12.00 -7.26 -4.79
N GLY A 39 -12.63 -6.30 -5.50
CA GLY A 39 -14.07 -6.10 -5.47
C GLY A 39 -14.60 -5.73 -4.08
N VAL A 40 -13.86 -4.91 -3.33
CA VAL A 40 -14.24 -4.49 -1.97
C VAL A 40 -15.56 -3.72 -2.02
N LYS A 41 -16.65 -4.33 -1.54
CA LYS A 41 -17.97 -3.71 -1.50
C LYS A 41 -17.96 -2.48 -0.61
N GLY A 42 -18.63 -1.42 -1.06
CA GLY A 42 -18.71 -0.16 -0.33
C GLY A 42 -17.46 0.71 -0.42
N TYR A 43 -16.37 0.27 -1.07
CA TYR A 43 -15.16 1.09 -1.13
C TYR A 43 -15.39 2.38 -1.94
N VAL A 44 -15.18 3.53 -1.29
CA VAL A 44 -15.34 4.87 -1.88
C VAL A 44 -14.00 5.48 -2.23
N GLY A 45 -12.99 5.27 -1.39
CA GLY A 45 -11.66 5.84 -1.59
C GLY A 45 -10.79 5.76 -0.35
N CYS A 46 -9.63 6.39 -0.41
CA CYS A 46 -8.73 6.53 0.73
C CYS A 46 -7.98 7.85 0.70
N LYS A 47 -7.48 8.27 1.86
CA LYS A 47 -6.61 9.43 2.02
C LYS A 47 -5.40 9.05 2.85
N PHE A 48 -4.19 9.32 2.38
CA PHE A 48 -2.95 9.05 3.10
C PHE A 48 -2.37 10.32 3.71
N PHE A 49 -1.94 10.24 4.96
CA PHE A 49 -1.31 11.35 5.69
C PHE A 49 0.18 11.06 5.84
N PRO A 50 1.05 11.64 4.99
CA PRO A 50 2.46 11.27 4.95
C PRO A 50 3.23 11.65 6.22
N ASP A 51 2.79 12.68 6.95
CA ASP A 51 3.39 13.11 8.24
C ASP A 51 3.09 12.14 9.39
N LYS A 52 2.04 11.33 9.25
CA LYS A 52 1.56 10.42 10.31
C LYS A 52 1.79 8.95 9.95
N ASP A 53 2.35 8.70 8.76
CA ASP A 53 2.55 7.38 8.15
C ASP A 53 1.31 6.47 8.24
N ARG A 54 0.12 7.05 8.08
CA ARG A 54 -1.17 6.35 8.15
C ARG A 54 -2.18 7.00 7.24
N GLY A 55 -3.23 6.25 6.89
CA GLY A 55 -4.33 6.74 6.06
C GLY A 55 -5.69 6.34 6.59
N THR A 56 -6.72 6.97 6.04
CA THR A 56 -8.12 6.62 6.28
C THR A 56 -8.69 6.01 5.00
N VAL A 57 -9.39 4.88 5.13
CA VAL A 57 -10.16 4.28 4.05
C VAL A 57 -11.63 4.58 4.27
N TYR A 58 -12.33 5.00 3.23
CA TYR A 58 -13.75 5.32 3.25
C TYR A 58 -14.53 4.16 2.65
N ILE A 59 -15.43 3.57 3.45
CA ILE A 59 -16.32 2.48 3.06
C ILE A 59 -17.75 2.94 3.36
N GLU A 60 -18.63 2.90 2.38
CA GLU A 60 -20.08 3.07 2.54
C GLU A 60 -20.72 1.69 2.72
N GLU A 61 -21.40 1.49 3.85
CA GLU A 61 -22.23 0.30 4.04
C GLU A 61 -23.50 0.42 3.17
N SER A 62 -23.79 -0.64 2.40
CA SER A 62 -25.04 -0.81 1.64
C SER A 62 -26.05 -1.64 2.41
#